data_AF-A0A0D2SNA6-F1
#
_entry.id   AF-A0A0D2SNA6-F1
#
_cell.length_a   1.000
_cell.length_b   1.000
_cell.length_c   1.000
_cell.angle_alpha   90.00
_cell.angle_beta   90.00
_cell.angle_gamma   90.00
#
_symmetry.space_group_name_H-M   'P 1'
#
loop_
_entity.id
_entity.type
_entity.pdbx_description
1 polymer ?
#
loop_
_entity_poly.entity_id
_entity_poly.type
_entity_poly.pdbx_seq_one_letter_code
_entity_poly.pdbx_strand_id
1 'polypeptide(L)'
;MDPNSVKSTLSNLAFENVMAAAARDYKKEMLAQEKAQSSTSVNQEVDLDELMDHPELEKLHADRIAALKKEAEKREALKRQGHGEYREISEGDFLGEVTGSEKVVCHFYHKEFYRCKVMDKHLKALASKHLDTKFIKLDAENAPFFVTKLAVKTLPCVLIFN
;
A
#
# COMPACT_ATOMS: atom_id res chain seq x y z
N MET A 1 51.32 -0.44 -7.22
CA MET A 1 50.21 0.54 -7.20
C MET A 1 49.97 0.99 -8.62
N ASP A 2 48.78 0.75 -9.17
CA ASP A 2 48.48 1.00 -10.58
C ASP A 2 48.16 2.47 -10.86
N PRO A 3 48.99 3.17 -11.66
CA PRO A 3 48.82 4.60 -11.93
C PRO A 3 47.59 4.93 -12.79
N ASN A 4 46.95 3.93 -13.41
CA ASN A 4 45.76 4.12 -14.24
C ASN A 4 44.46 4.15 -13.43
N SER A 5 44.43 3.55 -12.24
CA SER A 5 43.23 3.56 -11.36
C SER A 5 42.99 4.96 -10.77
N VAL A 6 44.06 5.62 -10.30
CA VAL A 6 44.00 6.97 -9.73
C VAL A 6 43.60 8.06 -10.74
N LYS A 7 43.95 7.91 -12.03
CA LYS A 7 43.52 8.84 -13.08
C LYS A 7 42.03 8.72 -13.39
N SER A 8 41.48 7.50 -13.34
CA SER A 8 40.06 7.24 -13.59
C SER A 8 39.17 7.84 -12.50
N THR A 9 39.54 7.66 -11.22
CA THR A 9 38.78 8.21 -10.08
C THR A 9 38.77 9.74 -10.06
N LEU A 10 39.90 10.37 -10.40
CA LEU A 10 40.00 11.84 -10.50
C LEU A 10 39.15 12.42 -11.64
N SER A 11 38.98 11.66 -12.73
CA SER A 11 38.18 12.10 -13.88
C SER A 11 36.68 12.05 -13.60
N ASN A 12 36.23 11.03 -12.84
CA ASN A 12 34.83 10.91 -12.42
C ASN A 12 34.43 11.96 -11.37
N LEU A 13 35.29 12.24 -10.37
CA LEU A 13 35.05 13.32 -9.39
C LEU A 13 34.99 14.71 -10.05
N ALA A 14 35.82 14.96 -11.06
CA ALA A 14 35.76 16.20 -11.81
C ALA A 14 34.43 16.35 -12.56
N PHE A 15 33.92 15.27 -13.15
CA PHE A 15 32.63 15.27 -13.85
C PHE A 15 31.44 15.49 -12.91
N GLU A 16 31.42 14.84 -11.74
CA GLU A 16 30.38 15.03 -10.73
C GLU A 16 30.33 16.47 -10.18
N ASN A 17 31.49 17.07 -9.93
CA ASN A 17 31.57 18.46 -9.46
C ASN A 17 31.10 19.46 -10.52
N VAL A 18 31.41 19.21 -11.80
CA VAL A 18 30.95 20.04 -12.92
C VAL A 18 29.44 19.94 -13.10
N MET A 19 28.86 18.74 -13.00
CA MET A 19 27.41 18.55 -13.07
C MET A 19 26.68 19.18 -11.87
N ALA A 20 27.24 19.07 -10.66
CA ALA A 20 26.69 19.72 -9.48
C ALA A 20 26.77 21.25 -9.56
N ALA A 21 27.83 21.81 -10.15
CA ALA A 21 27.94 23.24 -10.42
C ALA A 21 26.91 23.70 -11.46
N ALA A 22 26.79 22.98 -12.59
CA ALA A 22 25.81 23.27 -13.63
C ALA A 22 24.35 23.22 -13.12
N ALA A 23 24.03 22.26 -12.24
CA ALA A 23 22.70 22.17 -11.64
C ALA A 23 22.39 23.34 -10.70
N ARG A 24 23.39 23.85 -9.97
CA ARG A 24 23.23 25.03 -9.09
C ARG A 24 23.07 26.31 -9.88
N ASP A 25 23.85 26.48 -10.94
CA ASP A 25 23.78 27.66 -11.81
C ASP A 25 22.45 27.69 -12.57
N TYR A 26 21.98 26.55 -13.08
CA TYR A 26 20.66 26.42 -13.71
C TYR A 26 19.52 26.77 -12.74
N LYS A 27 19.60 26.29 -11.48
CA LYS A 27 18.62 26.64 -10.44
C LYS A 27 18.63 28.15 -10.14
N LYS A 28 19.83 28.76 -10.10
CA LYS A 28 19.99 30.19 -9.82
C LYS A 28 19.47 31.08 -10.95
N GLU A 29 19.70 30.70 -12.21
CA GLU A 29 19.17 31.41 -13.38
C GLU A 29 17.64 31.30 -13.47
N MET A 30 17.08 30.13 -13.17
CA MET A 30 15.62 29.93 -13.12
C MET A 30 14.94 30.81 -12.07
N LEU A 31 15.50 30.86 -10.86
CA LEU A 31 15.00 31.73 -9.78
C LEU A 31 15.13 33.23 -10.12
N ALA A 32 16.19 33.61 -10.85
CA ALA A 32 16.37 34.99 -11.29
C ALA A 32 15.36 35.39 -12.38
N GLN A 33 15.01 34.48 -13.28
CA GLN A 33 13.97 34.71 -14.29
C GLN A 33 12.57 34.81 -13.67
N GLU A 34 12.25 33.96 -12.70
CA GLU A 34 10.97 34.03 -11.98
C GLU A 34 10.82 35.36 -11.20
N LYS A 35 11.88 35.82 -10.53
CA LYS A 35 11.89 37.14 -9.85
C LYS A 35 11.75 38.32 -10.81
N ALA A 36 12.20 38.20 -12.05
CA ALA A 36 12.02 39.25 -13.06
C ALA A 36 10.60 39.27 -13.65
N GLN A 37 9.89 38.13 -13.64
CA GLN A 37 8.54 37.98 -14.20
C GLN A 37 7.40 38.34 -13.24
N SER A 38 7.66 38.48 -11.93
CA SER A 38 6.61 38.66 -10.93
C SER A 38 5.99 40.08 -10.88
N SER A 39 6.62 41.08 -11.51
CA SER A 39 6.25 42.50 -11.36
C SER A 39 4.95 42.99 -12.05
N THR A 40 3.95 42.15 -12.36
CA THR A 40 2.69 42.64 -12.99
C THR A 40 1.39 41.90 -12.60
N SER A 41 1.21 41.45 -11.36
CA SER A 41 -0.16 41.12 -10.91
C SER A 41 -0.40 41.40 -9.43
N VAL A 42 -1.55 42.01 -9.12
CA VAL A 42 -2.06 42.28 -7.77
C VAL A 42 -2.55 40.97 -7.13
N ASN A 43 -1.66 39.99 -7.02
CA ASN A 43 -1.76 38.93 -6.04
C ASN A 43 -0.74 39.26 -4.96
N GLN A 44 -1.14 39.16 -3.69
CA GLN A 44 -0.21 39.24 -2.58
C GLN A 44 0.86 38.16 -2.82
N GLU A 45 2.04 38.57 -3.27
CA GLU A 45 3.17 37.67 -3.54
C GLU A 45 3.56 37.05 -2.20
N VAL A 46 3.01 35.89 -1.91
CA VAL A 46 3.45 35.07 -0.79
C VAL A 46 4.82 34.57 -1.20
N ASP A 47 5.88 34.98 -0.50
CA ASP A 47 7.21 34.47 -0.77
C ASP A 47 7.21 32.95 -0.51
N LEU A 48 7.31 32.17 -1.59
CA LEU A 48 7.31 30.72 -1.51
C LEU A 48 8.46 30.21 -0.65
N ASP A 49 9.59 30.92 -0.62
CA ASP A 49 10.76 30.53 0.17
C ASP A 49 10.48 30.72 1.68
N GLU A 50 9.84 31.82 2.10
CA GLU A 50 9.46 32.03 3.51
C GLU A 50 8.37 31.06 3.98
N LEU A 51 7.46 30.65 3.08
CA LEU A 51 6.40 29.71 3.42
C LEU A 51 6.93 28.27 3.54
N MET A 52 7.96 27.92 2.76
CA MET A 52 8.61 26.60 2.82
C MET A 52 9.38 26.38 4.13
N ASP A 53 9.98 27.42 4.69
CA ASP A 53 10.71 27.38 5.96
C ASP A 53 9.79 27.61 7.18
N HIS A 54 8.47 27.71 6.99
CA HIS A 54 7.53 27.94 8.08
C HIS A 54 7.38 26.67 8.96
N PRO A 55 7.68 26.72 10.27
CA PRO A 55 7.70 25.54 11.15
C PRO A 55 6.38 24.76 11.20
N GLU A 56 5.25 25.45 10.97
CA GLU A 56 3.92 24.82 10.92
C GLU A 56 3.72 23.99 9.64
N LEU A 57 4.28 24.43 8.51
CA LEU A 57 4.21 23.69 7.25
C LEU A 57 5.10 22.44 7.30
N GLU A 58 6.29 22.56 7.89
CA GLU A 58 7.18 21.41 8.16
C GLU A 58 6.50 20.36 9.04
N LYS A 59 5.83 20.81 10.11
CA LYS A 59 5.07 19.91 11.00
C LYS A 59 3.94 19.20 10.24
N LEU A 60 3.16 19.92 9.42
CA LEU A 60 2.08 19.33 8.62
C LEU A 60 2.62 18.30 7.62
N HIS A 61 3.79 18.57 7.02
CA HIS A 61 4.47 17.64 6.13
C HIS A 61 4.91 16.38 6.88
N ALA A 62 5.54 16.54 8.04
CA ALA A 62 5.96 15.43 8.89
C ALA A 62 4.76 14.56 9.32
N ASP A 63 3.66 15.17 9.73
CA ASP A 63 2.43 14.48 10.14
C ASP A 63 1.81 13.69 8.97
N ARG A 64 1.77 14.27 7.77
CA ARG A 64 1.30 13.58 6.56
C ARG A 64 2.19 12.39 6.19
N ILE A 65 3.51 12.56 6.23
CA ILE A 65 4.46 11.48 5.95
C ILE A 65 4.31 10.36 6.98
N ALA A 66 4.16 10.70 8.27
CA ALA A 66 3.94 9.73 9.33
C ALA A 66 2.63 8.96 9.15
N ALA A 67 1.54 9.65 8.79
CA ALA A 67 0.25 9.03 8.52
C ALA A 67 0.32 8.05 7.34
N LEU A 68 0.95 8.45 6.22
CA LEU A 68 1.13 7.60 5.05
C LEU A 68 1.99 6.37 5.36
N LYS A 69 3.08 6.53 6.13
CA LYS A 69 3.92 5.41 6.59
C LYS A 69 3.13 4.43 7.44
N LYS A 70 2.38 4.93 8.42
CA LYS A 70 1.55 4.10 9.31
C LYS A 70 0.48 3.32 8.54
N GLU A 71 -0.15 3.95 7.55
CA GLU A 71 -1.13 3.27 6.70
C GLU A 71 -0.48 2.18 5.84
N ALA A 72 0.68 2.46 5.25
CA ALA A 72 1.43 1.48 4.48
C ALA A 72 1.85 0.27 5.33
N GLU A 73 2.39 0.51 6.52
CA GLU A 73 2.77 -0.53 7.48
C GLU A 73 1.56 -1.39 7.90
N LYS A 74 0.42 -0.76 8.21
CA LYS A 74 -0.83 -1.48 8.52
C LYS A 74 -1.26 -2.36 7.35
N ARG A 75 -1.23 -1.82 6.13
CA ARG A 75 -1.60 -2.53 4.91
C ARG A 75 -0.68 -3.71 4.63
N GLU A 76 0.62 -3.56 4.87
CA GLU A 76 1.58 -4.66 4.76
C GLU A 76 1.35 -5.73 5.82
N ALA A 77 1.09 -5.35 7.08
CA ALA A 77 0.81 -6.29 8.15
C ALA A 77 -0.43 -7.15 7.83
N LEU A 78 -1.51 -6.52 7.34
CA LEU A 78 -2.72 -7.23 6.91
C LEU A 78 -2.45 -8.17 5.74
N LYS A 79 -1.66 -7.73 4.74
CA LYS A 79 -1.24 -8.62 3.64
C LYS A 79 -0.45 -9.83 4.14
N ARG A 80 0.47 -9.65 5.10
CA ARG A 80 1.23 -10.77 5.71
C ARG A 80 0.32 -11.77 6.42
N GLN A 81 -0.80 -11.32 6.97
CA GLN A 81 -1.82 -12.18 7.57
C GLN A 81 -2.73 -12.88 6.54
N GLY A 82 -2.61 -12.54 5.25
CA GLY A 82 -3.40 -13.11 4.16
C GLY A 82 -4.60 -12.29 3.70
N HIS A 83 -4.72 -11.02 4.12
CA HIS A 83 -5.74 -10.12 3.58
C HIS A 83 -5.39 -9.72 2.15
N GLY A 84 -6.40 -9.48 1.32
CA GLY A 84 -6.21 -9.17 -0.10
C GLY A 84 -6.28 -10.35 -1.05
N GLU A 85 -6.33 -11.56 -0.50
CA GLU A 85 -6.39 -12.81 -1.24
C GLU A 85 -7.66 -13.58 -0.88
N TYR A 86 -8.08 -14.45 -1.79
CA TYR A 86 -9.16 -15.40 -1.56
C TYR A 86 -8.56 -16.80 -1.60
N ARG A 87 -8.45 -17.43 -0.42
CA ARG A 87 -7.76 -18.71 -0.25
C ARG A 87 -8.65 -19.79 0.33
N GLU A 88 -8.33 -21.03 -0.04
CA GLU A 88 -8.88 -22.22 0.60
C GLU A 88 -8.13 -22.49 1.90
N ILE A 89 -8.86 -22.86 2.94
CA ILE A 89 -8.28 -23.24 4.24
C ILE A 89 -8.81 -24.62 4.65
N SER A 90 -8.11 -25.28 5.58
CA SER A 90 -8.60 -26.52 6.18
C SER A 90 -9.54 -26.24 7.36
N GLU A 91 -10.25 -27.27 7.82
CA GLU A 91 -11.10 -27.17 9.00
C GLU A 91 -10.29 -26.75 10.25
N GLY A 92 -9.07 -27.26 10.40
CA GLY A 92 -8.20 -26.95 11.53
C GLY A 92 -7.75 -25.50 11.60
N ASP A 93 -7.59 -24.85 10.45
CA ASP A 93 -7.15 -23.45 10.36
C ASP A 93 -8.30 -22.47 10.62
N PHE A 94 -9.55 -22.91 10.48
CA PHE A 94 -10.74 -22.04 10.50
C PHE A 94 -10.79 -21.10 11.69
N LEU A 95 -10.57 -21.61 12.91
CA LEU A 95 -10.62 -20.77 14.10
C LEU A 95 -9.49 -19.74 14.12
N GLY A 96 -8.25 -20.15 13.82
CA GLY A 96 -7.11 -19.21 13.79
C GLY A 96 -7.30 -18.10 12.76
N GLU A 97 -7.92 -18.43 11.62
CA GLU A 97 -8.23 -17.50 10.56
C GLU A 97 -9.34 -16.51 10.94
N VAL A 98 -10.42 -17.00 11.55
CA VAL A 98 -11.60 -16.20 11.91
C VAL A 98 -11.34 -15.33 13.15
N THR A 99 -10.63 -15.84 14.16
CA THR A 99 -10.32 -15.08 15.38
C THR A 99 -9.10 -14.18 15.25
N GLY A 100 -8.23 -14.45 14.28
CA GLY A 100 -6.98 -13.69 14.07
C GLY A 100 -7.17 -12.35 13.36
N SER A 101 -8.36 -12.05 12.85
CA SER A 101 -8.67 -10.87 12.06
C SER A 101 -9.98 -10.23 12.53
N GLU A 102 -10.06 -8.90 12.44
CA GLU A 102 -11.25 -8.14 12.85
C GLU A 102 -12.47 -8.44 11.98
N LYS A 103 -12.29 -8.56 10.66
CA LYS A 103 -13.38 -8.87 9.72
C LYS A 103 -12.99 -10.04 8.85
N VAL A 104 -13.82 -11.08 8.85
CA VAL A 104 -13.58 -12.29 8.05
C VAL A 104 -14.85 -12.71 7.32
N VAL A 105 -14.72 -12.97 6.02
CA VAL A 105 -15.76 -13.53 5.17
C VAL A 105 -15.34 -14.96 4.84
N CYS A 106 -16.14 -15.93 5.28
CA CYS A 106 -15.91 -17.35 5.00
C CYS A 106 -17.00 -17.90 4.08
N HIS A 107 -16.59 -18.41 2.92
CA HIS A 107 -17.45 -19.14 2.01
C HIS A 107 -17.35 -20.66 2.27
N PHE A 108 -18.42 -21.25 2.80
CA PHE A 108 -18.63 -22.70 2.77
C PHE A 108 -19.10 -23.11 1.38
N TYR A 109 -18.32 -23.94 0.70
CA TYR A 109 -18.54 -24.29 -0.69
C TYR A 109 -18.47 -25.80 -0.92
N HIS A 110 -18.86 -26.22 -2.13
CA HIS A 110 -18.72 -27.58 -2.62
C HIS A 110 -18.32 -27.56 -4.10
N LYS A 111 -17.37 -28.41 -4.50
CA LYS A 111 -16.72 -28.39 -5.83
C LYS A 111 -17.69 -28.61 -7.00
N GLU A 112 -18.64 -29.52 -6.80
CA GLU A 112 -19.67 -29.85 -7.79
C GLU A 112 -20.75 -28.76 -7.97
N PHE A 113 -20.87 -27.80 -7.06
CA PHE A 113 -21.97 -26.84 -7.09
C PHE A 113 -21.61 -25.63 -7.94
N TYR A 114 -22.22 -25.50 -9.12
CA TYR A 114 -21.97 -24.37 -10.04
C TYR A 114 -22.15 -23.00 -9.38
N ARG A 115 -23.14 -22.84 -8.50
CA ARG A 115 -23.37 -21.59 -7.76
C ARG A 115 -22.20 -21.19 -6.85
N CYS A 116 -21.44 -22.16 -6.32
CA CYS A 116 -20.22 -21.87 -5.58
C CYS A 116 -19.13 -21.26 -6.47
N LYS A 117 -18.98 -21.76 -7.71
CA LYS A 117 -18.02 -21.20 -8.69
C LYS A 117 -18.35 -19.73 -9.03
N VAL A 118 -19.63 -19.38 -9.09
CA VAL A 118 -20.07 -17.99 -9.27
C VAL A 118 -19.67 -17.15 -8.05
N MET A 119 -19.92 -17.65 -6.84
CA MET A 119 -19.54 -16.96 -5.60
C MET A 119 -18.03 -16.76 -5.49
N ASP A 120 -17.22 -17.78 -5.81
CA ASP A 120 -15.75 -17.70 -5.86
C ASP A 120 -15.26 -16.53 -6.72
N LYS A 121 -15.85 -16.35 -7.91
CA LYS A 121 -15.49 -15.25 -8.82
C LYS A 121 -15.69 -13.88 -8.18
N HIS A 122 -16.81 -13.69 -7.50
CA HIS A 122 -17.14 -12.40 -6.88
C HIS A 122 -16.30 -12.15 -5.62
N LEU A 123 -16.16 -13.15 -4.74
CA LEU A 123 -15.35 -13.01 -3.52
C LEU A 123 -13.87 -12.79 -3.83
N LYS A 124 -13.32 -13.46 -4.85
CA LYS A 124 -11.95 -13.21 -5.31
C LYS A 124 -11.75 -11.78 -5.81
N ALA A 125 -12.74 -11.20 -6.49
CA ALA A 125 -12.68 -9.82 -6.96
C ALA A 125 -12.83 -8.80 -5.83
N LEU A 126 -13.56 -9.14 -4.76
CA LEU A 126 -13.71 -8.31 -3.57
C LEU A 126 -12.48 -8.34 -2.66
N ALA A 127 -11.85 -9.51 -2.53
CA ALA A 127 -10.68 -9.69 -1.66
C ALA A 127 -9.57 -8.67 -1.95
N SER A 128 -9.21 -8.46 -3.22
CA SER A 128 -8.15 -7.51 -3.60
C SER A 128 -8.52 -6.04 -3.37
N LYS A 129 -9.83 -5.72 -3.29
CA LYS A 129 -10.35 -4.37 -3.08
C LYS A 129 -10.49 -4.01 -1.60
N HIS A 130 -10.76 -5.00 -0.75
CA HIS A 130 -11.07 -4.81 0.66
C HIS A 130 -10.00 -5.45 1.54
N LEU A 131 -8.86 -4.76 1.71
CA LEU A 131 -7.74 -5.24 2.54
C LEU A 131 -8.00 -5.20 4.04
N ASP A 132 -9.06 -4.53 4.47
CA ASP A 132 -9.50 -4.54 5.86
C ASP A 132 -10.30 -5.80 6.22
N THR A 133 -10.64 -6.63 5.23
CA THR A 133 -11.46 -7.83 5.38
C THR A 133 -10.73 -9.04 4.82
N LYS A 134 -10.69 -10.12 5.60
CA LYS A 134 -10.10 -11.38 5.18
C LYS A 134 -11.12 -12.21 4.42
N PHE A 135 -10.75 -12.77 3.27
CA PHE A 135 -11.63 -13.62 2.48
C PHE A 135 -11.07 -15.04 2.41
N ILE A 136 -11.84 -16.00 2.91
CA ILE A 136 -11.46 -17.41 2.97
C ILE A 136 -12.60 -18.27 2.43
N LYS A 137 -12.28 -19.48 1.99
CA LYS A 137 -13.25 -20.51 1.65
C LYS A 137 -12.90 -21.84 2.29
N LEU A 138 -13.93 -22.60 2.61
CA LEU A 138 -13.83 -23.88 3.29
C LEU A 138 -14.73 -24.89 2.59
N ASP A 139 -14.16 -26.05 2.24
CA ASP A 139 -14.90 -27.14 1.61
C ASP A 139 -15.82 -27.77 2.65
N ALA A 140 -17.13 -27.69 2.43
CA ALA A 140 -18.14 -28.15 3.37
C ALA A 140 -18.07 -29.68 3.61
N GLU A 141 -17.60 -30.46 2.63
CA GLU A 141 -17.40 -31.90 2.82
C GLU A 141 -16.24 -32.21 3.77
N ASN A 142 -15.21 -31.35 3.76
CA ASN A 142 -14.01 -31.51 4.57
C ASN A 142 -14.08 -30.75 5.91
N ALA A 143 -15.21 -30.12 6.23
CA ALA A 143 -15.42 -29.36 7.46
C ALA A 143 -16.74 -29.66 8.18
N PRO A 144 -17.04 -30.94 8.50
CA PRO A 144 -18.33 -31.35 9.06
C PRO A 144 -18.61 -30.75 10.45
N PHE A 145 -17.57 -30.46 11.25
CA PHE A 145 -17.75 -29.90 12.58
C PHE A 145 -18.34 -28.49 12.49
N PHE A 146 -17.76 -27.61 11.66
CA PHE A 146 -18.28 -26.25 11.51
C PHE A 146 -19.56 -26.18 10.71
N VAL A 147 -19.75 -27.04 9.70
CA VAL A 147 -21.04 -27.15 8.99
C VAL A 147 -22.16 -27.45 9.97
N THR A 148 -21.95 -28.39 10.90
CA THR A 148 -22.94 -28.75 11.93
C THR A 148 -23.10 -27.62 12.95
N LYS A 149 -21.98 -27.12 13.49
CA LYS A 149 -21.97 -26.12 14.57
C LYS A 149 -22.59 -24.79 14.15
N LEU A 150 -22.36 -24.36 12.92
CA LEU A 150 -22.90 -23.13 12.34
C LEU A 150 -24.22 -23.35 11.59
N ALA A 151 -24.76 -24.58 11.63
CA ALA A 151 -26.01 -24.98 11.00
C ALA A 151 -26.09 -24.63 9.50
N VAL A 152 -25.00 -24.87 8.76
CA VAL A 152 -24.94 -24.67 7.30
C VAL A 152 -25.77 -25.76 6.63
N LYS A 153 -26.91 -25.38 6.04
CA LYS A 153 -27.85 -26.32 5.38
C LYS A 153 -27.85 -26.26 3.86
N THR A 154 -27.39 -25.15 3.28
CA THR A 154 -27.47 -24.88 1.85
C THR A 154 -26.17 -24.26 1.35
N LEU A 155 -25.70 -24.69 0.19
CA LEU A 155 -24.48 -24.16 -0.44
C LEU A 155 -24.81 -23.43 -1.75
N PRO A 156 -24.11 -22.33 -2.09
CA PRO A 156 -23.06 -21.68 -1.31
C PRO A 156 -23.61 -21.01 -0.03
N CYS A 157 -22.86 -21.08 1.07
CA CYS A 157 -23.15 -20.31 2.29
C CYS A 157 -21.96 -19.39 2.58
N VAL A 158 -22.24 -18.11 2.80
CA VAL A 158 -21.24 -17.11 3.16
C VAL A 158 -21.57 -16.58 4.55
N LEU A 159 -20.60 -16.68 5.46
CA LEU A 159 -20.71 -16.15 6.81
C LEU A 159 -19.70 -15.03 6.99
N ILE A 160 -20.11 -14.01 7.74
CA ILE A 160 -19.28 -12.84 8.07
C ILE A 160 -19.07 -12.86 9.58
N PHE A 161 -17.82 -12.71 9.99
CA PHE A 161 -17.38 -12.61 11.37
C PHE A 161 -16.77 -11.23 11.60
N ASN A 162 -17.14 -10.61 12.72
CA ASN A 162 -16.75 -9.27 13.12
C ASN A 162 -16.59 -9.15 14.65
#